data_AF-A0A4R9C290-F1
#
_entry.id   AF-A0A4R9C290-F1
#
_cell.length_a   1.000
_cell.length_b   1.000
_cell.length_c   1.000
_cell.angle_alpha   90.00
_cell.angle_beta   90.00
_cell.angle_gamma   90.00
#
_symmetry.space_group_name_H-M   'P 1'
#
loop_
_entity.id
_entity.type
_entity.pdbx_description
1 polymer ?
#
loop_
_entity_poly.entity_id
_entity_poly.type
_entity_poly.pdbx_seq_one_letter_code
_entity_poly.pdbx_strand_id
1 'polypeptide(L)'
;DLIEPTVRQISLYQLFGWKVPDYIHLPLALNPQGAKLSKQNHAPALPKGDPRPVLIAALQFLGQQAEAHWQDFSVEQILQSAVKNWRLTAVPESAIVNSTFSNASC
;
A
#
# COMPACT_ATOMS: atom_id res chain seq x y z
N ASP A 1 3.27 -11.13 -2.57
CA ASP A 1 4.38 -12.07 -2.27
C ASP A 1 4.00 -13.11 -1.21
N LEU A 2 2.99 -12.87 -0.36
CA LEU A 2 2.57 -13.81 0.69
C LEU A 2 1.33 -14.68 0.38
N ILE A 3 0.82 -14.67 -0.85
CA ILE A 3 -0.36 -15.49 -1.23
C ILE A 3 -0.10 -16.98 -1.02
N GLU A 4 1.04 -17.49 -1.47
CA GLU A 4 1.36 -18.91 -1.35
C GLU A 4 1.55 -19.37 0.12
N PRO A 5 2.24 -18.61 1.00
CA PRO A 5 2.26 -18.88 2.43
C PRO A 5 0.87 -18.91 3.10
N THR A 6 -0.09 -18.09 2.68
CA THR A 6 -1.42 -18.03 3.29
C THR A 6 -2.16 -19.36 3.19
N VAL A 7 -2.01 -20.09 2.09
CA VAL A 7 -2.61 -21.44 1.94
C VAL A 7 -2.12 -22.38 3.05
N ARG A 8 -0.80 -22.40 3.30
CA ARG A 8 -0.20 -23.23 4.35
C ARG A 8 -0.65 -22.82 5.74
N GLN A 9 -0.80 -21.51 5.98
CA GLN A 9 -1.32 -20.99 7.26
C GLN A 9 -2.77 -21.43 7.49
N ILE A 10 -3.64 -21.33 6.48
CA ILE A 10 -5.04 -21.77 6.59
C ILE A 10 -5.12 -23.26 6.93
N SER A 11 -4.33 -24.11 6.26
CA SER A 11 -4.29 -25.54 6.58
C SER A 11 -3.89 -25.80 8.04
N LEU A 12 -2.96 -25.01 8.59
CA LEU A 12 -2.55 -25.13 9.99
C LEU A 12 -3.69 -24.77 10.96
N TYR A 13 -4.42 -23.67 10.71
CA TYR A 13 -5.59 -23.29 11.52
C TYR A 13 -6.66 -24.40 11.51
N GLN A 14 -6.91 -25.00 10.34
CA GLN A 14 -7.86 -26.09 10.19
C GLN A 14 -7.44 -27.35 10.97
N LEU A 15 -6.15 -27.71 10.94
CA LEU A 15 -5.63 -28.87 11.68
C LEU A 15 -5.79 -28.70 13.20
N PHE A 16 -5.66 -27.48 13.72
CA PHE A 16 -5.88 -27.20 15.13
C PHE A 16 -7.34 -26.93 15.51
N GLY A 17 -8.27 -26.97 14.55
CA GLY A 17 -9.68 -26.64 14.78
C GLY A 17 -9.91 -25.18 15.18
N TRP A 18 -9.00 -24.28 14.81
CA TRP A 18 -9.09 -22.86 15.12
C TRP A 18 -9.83 -22.09 14.03
N LYS A 19 -10.42 -20.95 14.41
CA LYS A 19 -11.02 -20.02 13.45
C LYS A 19 -9.94 -19.41 12.57
N VAL A 20 -10.06 -19.60 11.26
CA VAL A 20 -9.20 -18.97 10.26
C VAL A 20 -9.48 -17.46 10.23
N PRO A 21 -8.44 -16.59 10.27
CA PRO A 21 -8.63 -15.15 10.13
C PRO A 21 -8.93 -14.75 8.68
N ASP A 22 -9.55 -13.58 8.49
CA ASP A 22 -9.71 -13.00 7.17
C ASP A 22 -8.36 -12.45 6.66
N TYR A 23 -8.06 -12.68 5.38
CA TYR A 23 -6.82 -12.23 4.74
C TYR A 23 -7.11 -11.19 3.66
N ILE A 24 -6.25 -10.17 3.58
CA ILE A 24 -6.15 -9.31 2.40
C ILE A 24 -4.73 -9.33 1.86
N HIS A 25 -4.60 -9.49 0.55
CA HIS A 25 -3.36 -9.36 -0.18
C HIS A 25 -3.33 -8.02 -0.92
N LEU A 26 -2.49 -7.11 -0.47
CA LEU A 26 -2.32 -5.81 -1.09
C LEU A 26 -1.46 -5.91 -2.37
N PRO A 27 -1.73 -5.06 -3.39
CA PRO A 27 -0.95 -5.04 -4.61
C PRO A 27 0.50 -4.64 -4.33
N LEU A 28 1.42 -5.20 -5.11
CA LEU A 28 2.84 -4.85 -5.02
C LEU A 28 3.06 -3.47 -5.64
N ALA A 29 3.73 -2.59 -4.90
CA ALA A 29 4.21 -1.33 -5.45
C ALA A 29 5.48 -1.60 -6.30
N LEU A 30 5.37 -1.34 -7.60
CA LEU A 30 6.45 -1.54 -8.57
C LEU A 30 7.01 -0.20 -9.04
N ASN A 31 8.30 -0.15 -9.33
CA ASN A 31 8.91 0.97 -10.03
C ASN A 31 8.57 0.95 -11.55
N PRO A 32 8.88 2.01 -12.32
CA PRO A 32 8.65 2.06 -13.77
C PRO A 32 9.29 0.91 -14.57
N GLN A 33 10.35 0.32 -14.04
CA GLN A 33 11.05 -0.83 -14.63
C GLN A 33 10.40 -2.17 -14.25
N GLY A 34 9.26 -2.15 -13.53
CA GLY A 34 8.54 -3.35 -13.09
C GLY A 34 9.17 -4.07 -11.89
N ALA A 35 10.24 -3.54 -11.31
CA ALA A 35 10.88 -4.11 -10.14
C ALA A 35 10.14 -3.69 -8.85
N LYS A 36 10.01 -4.64 -7.92
CA LYS A 36 9.40 -4.40 -6.61
C LYS A 36 10.15 -3.31 -5.86
N LEU A 37 9.44 -2.33 -5.31
CA LEU A 37 10.01 -1.39 -4.35
C LEU A 37 10.36 -2.15 -3.07
N SER A 38 11.65 -2.46 -2.92
CA SER A 38 12.15 -3.17 -1.74
C SER A 38 13.50 -2.59 -1.33
N LYS A 39 13.84 -2.72 -0.04
CA LYS A 39 15.18 -2.37 0.46
C LYS A 39 16.29 -3.17 -0.24
N GLN A 40 15.97 -4.37 -0.73
CA GLN A 40 16.90 -5.21 -1.50
C GLN A 40 17.08 -4.72 -2.94
N ASN A 41 16.09 -4.01 -3.49
CA ASN A 41 16.12 -3.48 -4.86
C ASN A 41 16.52 -1.99 -4.90
N HIS A 42 17.25 -1.52 -3.88
CA HIS A 42 17.68 -0.12 -3.76
C HIS A 42 16.54 0.91 -3.86
N ALA A 43 15.34 0.58 -3.39
CA ALA A 43 14.26 1.55 -3.33
C ALA A 43 14.72 2.79 -2.52
N PRO A 44 14.48 4.01 -3.05
CA PRO A 44 14.91 5.23 -2.36
C PRO A 44 14.27 5.31 -0.99
N ALA A 45 15.01 5.85 -0.02
CA ALA A 45 14.44 6.19 1.27
C ALA A 45 13.28 7.18 1.08
N LEU A 46 12.30 7.11 1.97
CA LEU A 46 11.25 8.13 2.00
C LEU A 46 11.89 9.52 2.17
N PRO A 47 11.36 10.55 1.48
CA PRO A 47 11.88 11.90 1.60
C PRO A 47 11.79 12.36 3.07
N LYS A 48 12.83 13.03 3.56
CA LYS A 48 12.89 13.55 4.94
C LYS A 48 12.04 14.81 5.16
N GLY A 49 11.39 15.31 4.10
CA GLY A 49 10.57 16.52 4.13
C GLY A 49 9.13 16.23 4.54
N ASP A 50 8.21 16.97 3.94
CA ASP A 50 6.78 16.79 4.16
C ASP A 50 6.33 15.36 3.77
N PRO A 51 5.76 14.56 4.68
CA PRO A 51 5.29 13.22 4.38
C PRO A 51 3.92 13.20 3.67
N ARG A 52 3.18 14.32 3.66
CA ARG A 52 1.82 14.39 3.10
C ARG A 52 1.75 13.97 1.62
N PRO A 53 2.66 14.41 0.71
CA PRO A 53 2.65 13.96 -0.68
C PRO A 53 2.78 12.43 -0.82
N VAL A 54 3.62 11.80 0.01
CA VAL A 54 3.83 10.34 0.01
C VAL A 54 2.58 9.62 0.50
N LEU A 55 1.94 10.13 1.55
CA LEU A 55 0.68 9.57 2.06
C LEU A 55 -0.42 9.64 1.01
N ILE A 56 -0.54 10.76 0.31
CA ILE A 56 -1.51 10.93 -0.77
C ILE A 56 -1.25 9.98 -1.92
N ALA A 57 0.02 9.85 -2.35
CA ALA A 57 0.41 8.88 -3.38
C ALA A 57 0.11 7.43 -2.96
N ALA A 58 0.31 7.09 -1.69
CA ALA A 58 -0.02 5.77 -1.15
C ALA A 58 -1.53 5.50 -1.13
N LEU A 59 -2.34 6.49 -0.73
CA LEU A 59 -3.81 6.37 -0.75
C LEU A 59 -4.32 6.18 -2.19
N GLN A 60 -3.82 6.97 -3.13
CA GLN A 60 -4.16 6.84 -4.55
C GLN A 60 -3.74 5.47 -5.12
N PHE A 61 -2.56 4.98 -4.76
CA PHE A 61 -2.10 3.64 -5.14
C PHE A 61 -3.03 2.53 -4.62
N LEU A 62 -3.54 2.69 -3.40
CA LEU A 62 -4.50 1.77 -2.79
C LEU A 62 -5.95 2.00 -3.28
N GLY A 63 -6.14 2.81 -4.32
CA GLY A 63 -7.44 3.16 -4.89
C GLY A 63 -8.35 3.95 -3.95
N GLN A 64 -7.80 4.49 -2.85
CA GLN A 64 -8.56 5.26 -1.88
C GLN A 64 -8.77 6.69 -2.36
N GLN A 65 -9.86 7.29 -1.90
CA GLN A 65 -10.12 8.70 -2.16
C GLN A 65 -9.08 9.55 -1.43
N ALA A 66 -8.32 10.33 -2.20
CA ALA A 66 -7.41 11.33 -1.66
C ALA A 66 -7.97 12.73 -1.96
N GLU A 67 -8.02 13.58 -0.95
CA GLU A 67 -8.56 14.94 -1.06
C GLU A 67 -7.68 15.80 -1.97
N ALA A 68 -8.29 16.56 -2.89
CA ALA A 68 -7.55 17.39 -3.86
C ALA A 68 -6.75 18.52 -3.19
N HIS A 69 -7.23 19.02 -2.04
CA HIS A 69 -6.65 20.12 -1.27
C HIS A 69 -5.90 19.62 -0.02
N TRP A 70 -5.24 18.46 -0.12
CA TRP A 70 -4.51 17.84 0.99
C TRP A 70 -3.45 18.75 1.63
N GLN A 71 -2.99 19.80 0.93
CA GLN A 71 -2.00 20.77 1.43
C GLN A 71 -2.53 21.57 2.63
N ASP A 72 -3.84 21.75 2.72
CA ASP A 72 -4.51 22.49 3.80
C ASP A 72 -4.70 21.62 5.06
N PHE A 73 -4.42 20.31 4.95
CA PHE A 73 -4.59 19.35 6.03
C PHE A 73 -3.28 18.98 6.69
N SER A 74 -3.35 18.72 7.99
CA SER A 74 -2.29 18.05 8.73
C SER A 74 -2.22 16.57 8.37
N VAL A 75 -1.10 15.92 8.70
CA VAL A 75 -0.93 14.47 8.52
C VAL A 75 -2.03 13.69 9.24
N GLU A 76 -2.37 14.10 10.45
CA GLU A 76 -3.40 13.49 11.29
C GLU A 76 -4.78 13.59 10.63
N GLN A 77 -5.12 14.75 10.07
CA GLN A 77 -6.39 14.96 9.39
C GLN A 77 -6.50 14.09 8.13
N ILE A 78 -5.42 13.99 7.34
CA ILE A 78 -5.37 13.10 6.17
C ILE A 78 -5.60 11.65 6.59
N LEU A 79 -4.92 11.18 7.63
CA LEU A 79 -5.06 9.80 8.13
C LEU A 79 -6.46 9.53 8.71
N GLN A 80 -7.04 10.49 9.44
CA GLN A 80 -8.40 10.38 9.96
C GLN A 80 -9.44 10.27 8.84
N SER A 81 -9.31 11.12 7.80
CA SER A 81 -10.17 11.07 6.61
C SER A 81 -10.01 9.73 5.87
N ALA A 82 -8.77 9.25 5.70
CA ALA A 82 -8.48 7.99 5.05
C ALA A 82 -9.10 6.78 5.79
N VAL A 83 -8.99 6.73 7.13
CA VAL A 83 -9.60 5.66 7.94
C VAL A 83 -11.12 5.71 7.84
N LYS A 84 -11.71 6.92 7.93
CA LYS A 84 -13.16 7.11 7.87
C LYS A 84 -13.75 6.66 6.52
N ASN A 85 -13.04 6.93 5.44
CA ASN A 85 -13.52 6.70 4.07
C ASN A 85 -12.93 5.42 3.45
N TRP A 86 -12.24 4.59 4.22
CA TRP A 86 -11.55 3.41 3.72
C TRP A 86 -12.52 2.43 3.05
N ARG A 87 -12.17 1.97 1.84
CA ARG A 87 -12.93 0.97 1.10
C ARG A 87 -12.00 -0.13 0.60
N LEU A 88 -12.19 -1.32 1.16
CA LEU A 88 -11.42 -2.50 0.76
C LEU A 88 -11.62 -2.85 -0.71
N THR A 89 -12.85 -2.72 -1.20
CA THR A 89 -13.24 -2.98 -2.59
C THR A 89 -12.62 -2.02 -3.59
N ALA A 90 -12.04 -0.90 -3.14
CA ALA A 90 -11.33 0.03 -3.99
C ALA A 90 -9.85 -0.35 -4.17
N VAL A 91 -9.32 -1.28 -3.35
CA VAL A 91 -7.94 -1.73 -3.47
C VAL A 91 -7.77 -2.52 -4.77
N PRO A 92 -6.80 -2.17 -5.63
CA PRO A 92 -6.54 -2.89 -6.87
C PRO A 92 -6.13 -4.35 -6.62
N GLU A 93 -6.69 -5.29 -7.37
CA GLU A 93 -6.38 -6.72 -7.25
C GLU A 93 -5.04 -7.11 -7.88
N SER A 94 -4.47 -6.24 -8.72
CA SER A 94 -3.21 -6.47 -9.44
C SER A 94 -2.20 -5.36 -9.19
N ALA A 95 -0.92 -5.70 -9.28
CA ALA A 95 0.17 -4.75 -9.13
C ALA A 95 0.06 -3.65 -10.19
N ILE A 96 0.07 -2.39 -9.74
CA ILE A 96 0.08 -1.22 -10.62
C ILE A 96 1.52 -0.71 -10.71
N VAL A 97 2.03 -0.56 -11.94
CA VAL A 97 3.30 0.14 -12.19
C VAL A 97 3.13 1.59 -11.75
N ASN A 98 3.92 2.04 -10.77
CA ASN A 98 3.73 3.35 -10.18
C ASN A 98 4.97 4.23 -10.38
N SER A 99 4.82 5.28 -11.17
CA SER A 99 5.89 6.25 -11.44
C SER A 99 6.17 7.19 -10.27
N THR A 100 5.21 7.39 -9.36
CA THR A 100 5.27 8.40 -8.28
C THR A 100 6.27 8.03 -7.18
N PHE A 101 6.61 6.75 -7.04
CA PHE A 101 7.58 6.27 -6.04
C PHE A 101 9.01 6.16 -6.59
N SER A 102 9.28 6.71 -7.77
CA SER A 102 10.62 6.72 -8.37
C SER A 102 11.20 8.12 -8.39
N ASN A 103 12.30 8.30 -7.67
CA ASN A 103 13.21 9.40 -7.93
C ASN A 103 14.03 9.06 -9.18
N ALA A 104 13.45 9.27 -10.36
CA ALA A 104 14.27 9.61 -11.51
C ALA A 104 14.71 11.07 -11.29
N SER A 105 15.84 11.23 -10.60
CA SER A 105 16.56 12.51 -10.60
C SER A 105 16.86 12.89 -12.05
N CYS A 106 16.46 14.10 -12.43
CA CYS A 106 17.13 14.82 -13.52
C CYS A 106 18.60 15.09 -13.13
#